data_AF-A0A380X4R3-F1
#
_entry.id   AF-A0A380X4R3-F1
#
_cell.length_a   1.000
_cell.length_b   1.000
_cell.length_c   1.000
_cell.angle_alpha   90.00
_cell.angle_beta   90.00
_cell.angle_gamma   90.00
#
_symmetry.space_group_name_H-M   'P 1'
#
loop_
_entity.id
_entity.type
_entity.pdbx_description
1 polymer ?
#
loop_
_entity_poly.entity_id
_entity_poly.type
_entity_poly.pdbx_seq_one_letter_code
_entity_poly.pdbx_strand_id
1 'polypeptide(L)'
;MQFIPIVEVANYSLQRCDYSPGKNYRMAPFSVPADGYGHFLLDVFTEWVRQDVGRIFVREFDNLLGQWLGYPSTSCIHTETCGTAMIVEANGDVYSCDHYVYPDYRLGNVNKQPLNQIALSTKQQKFGKAKKETLTKACEKCDVRMICQGGCPKHRIVNLKGEKFKQNYLCPSYQLFFRQTAPLMHHMREIIQRGGLAEDIMKIIN
;
A
#
# COMPACT_ATOMS: atom_id res chain seq x y z
N MET A 1 -2.18 12.03 -11.06
CA MET A 1 -3.40 11.23 -10.85
C MET A 1 -3.12 10.17 -9.79
N GLN A 2 -4.12 9.81 -8.98
CA GLN A 2 -4.00 8.80 -7.92
C GLN A 2 -5.24 7.91 -7.93
N PHE A 3 -5.04 6.60 -7.74
CA PHE A 3 -6.13 5.65 -7.56
C PHE A 3 -6.06 5.03 -6.16
N ILE A 4 -7.22 4.84 -5.54
CA ILE A 4 -7.33 4.28 -4.18
C ILE A 4 -8.36 3.15 -4.22
N PRO A 5 -7.98 1.90 -3.89
CA PRO A 5 -8.93 0.80 -3.85
C PRO A 5 -9.81 0.92 -2.60
N ILE A 6 -11.12 0.68 -2.76
CA ILE A 6 -12.06 0.60 -1.64
C ILE A 6 -12.20 -0.86 -1.21
N VAL A 7 -11.76 -1.17 0.02
CA VAL A 7 -11.84 -2.52 0.61
C VAL A 7 -12.47 -2.40 1.99
N GLU A 8 -13.75 -2.75 2.09
CA GLU A 8 -14.54 -2.66 3.32
C GLU A 8 -15.30 -3.95 3.64
N VAL A 9 -15.61 -4.14 4.92
CA VAL A 9 -16.41 -5.28 5.38
C VAL A 9 -17.80 -4.81 5.83
N ALA A 10 -18.85 -5.50 5.42
CA ALA A 10 -20.24 -5.12 5.67
C ALA A 10 -20.67 -5.27 7.15
N ASN A 11 -20.05 -6.20 7.88
CA ASN A 11 -20.48 -6.58 9.22
C ASN A 11 -19.55 -6.02 10.31
N TYR A 12 -19.11 -4.77 10.17
CA TYR A 12 -18.24 -4.14 11.16
C TYR A 12 -19.06 -3.65 12.37
N SER A 13 -18.65 -4.02 13.59
CA SER A 13 -19.32 -3.55 14.82
C SER A 13 -18.73 -2.21 15.26
N LEU A 14 -19.61 -1.20 15.43
CA LEU A 14 -19.27 0.12 15.96
C LEU A 14 -18.77 0.11 17.42
N GLN A 15 -18.92 -1.02 18.13
CA GLN A 15 -18.50 -1.14 19.53
C GLN A 15 -17.02 -1.55 19.68
N ARG A 16 -16.26 -1.67 18.59
CA ARG A 16 -14.87 -2.15 18.64
C ARG A 16 -13.87 -1.01 18.81
N CYS A 17 -12.84 -1.31 19.60
CA CYS A 17 -11.69 -0.42 19.80
C CYS A 17 -10.62 -0.52 18.70
N ASP A 18 -10.76 -1.48 17.77
CA ASP A 18 -9.82 -1.76 16.68
C ASP A 18 -10.48 -2.25 15.38
N TYR A 19 -9.83 -2.00 14.23
CA TYR A 19 -10.20 -2.63 12.96
C TYR A 19 -9.59 -4.03 12.82
N SER A 20 -10.33 -5.05 13.25
CA SER A 20 -9.92 -6.46 13.09
C SER A 20 -11.09 -7.35 12.67
N PRO A 21 -11.41 -7.45 11.37
CA PRO A 21 -12.52 -8.28 10.89
C PRO A 21 -12.40 -9.74 11.38
N GLY A 22 -13.51 -10.30 11.88
CA GLY A 22 -13.56 -11.68 12.36
C GLY A 22 -13.42 -12.72 11.23
N LYS A 23 -13.37 -14.02 11.57
CA LYS A 23 -13.15 -15.09 10.57
C LYS A 23 -14.25 -15.15 9.48
N ASN A 24 -15.48 -14.78 9.81
CA ASN A 24 -16.64 -14.85 8.91
C ASN A 24 -17.05 -13.46 8.40
N TYR A 25 -16.08 -12.58 8.09
CA TYR A 25 -16.40 -11.28 7.52
C TYR A 25 -17.06 -11.43 6.15
N ARG A 26 -17.92 -10.47 5.81
CA ARG A 26 -18.48 -10.30 4.47
C ARG A 26 -17.95 -8.99 3.90
N MET A 27 -17.50 -9.00 2.65
CA MET A 27 -17.11 -7.76 1.98
C MET A 27 -18.34 -6.88 1.77
N ALA A 28 -18.16 -5.56 1.88
CA ALA A 28 -19.20 -4.62 1.50
C ALA A 28 -19.44 -4.68 -0.01
N PRO A 29 -20.70 -4.51 -0.51
CA PRO A 29 -21.01 -4.66 -1.93
C PRO A 29 -20.23 -3.75 -2.88
N PHE A 30 -19.79 -2.59 -2.39
CA PHE A 30 -19.00 -1.62 -3.16
C PHE A 30 -17.48 -1.85 -3.05
N SER A 31 -17.04 -2.89 -2.33
CA SER A 31 -15.61 -3.21 -2.23
C SER A 31 -15.12 -3.77 -3.55
N VAL A 32 -13.94 -3.35 -3.97
CA VAL A 32 -13.29 -3.92 -5.15
C VAL A 32 -13.01 -5.42 -4.91
N PRO A 33 -13.16 -6.28 -5.93
CA PRO A 33 -12.71 -7.67 -5.83
C PRO A 33 -11.20 -7.78 -5.55
N ALA A 34 -10.77 -8.91 -5.00
CA ALA A 34 -9.38 -9.15 -4.60
C ALA A 34 -8.35 -9.00 -5.75
N ASP A 35 -8.76 -9.30 -6.98
CA ASP A 35 -8.01 -9.18 -8.23
C ASP A 35 -8.42 -7.97 -9.08
N GLY A 36 -9.56 -7.34 -8.78
CA GLY A 36 -10.14 -6.26 -9.59
C GLY A 36 -9.26 -5.01 -9.66
N TYR A 37 -8.64 -4.62 -8.54
CA TYR A 37 -7.75 -3.45 -8.53
C TYR A 37 -6.50 -3.66 -9.40
N GLY A 38 -5.98 -4.89 -9.47
CA GLY A 38 -4.81 -5.23 -10.28
C GLY A 38 -5.11 -5.15 -11.77
N HIS A 39 -6.27 -5.67 -12.20
CA HIS A 39 -6.73 -5.55 -13.59
C HIS A 39 -6.93 -4.08 -13.96
N PHE A 40 -7.63 -3.31 -13.13
CA PHE A 40 -7.80 -1.88 -13.33
C PHE A 40 -6.47 -1.14 -13.49
N LEU A 41 -5.50 -1.36 -12.59
CA LEU A 41 -4.19 -0.73 -12.69
C LEU A 41 -3.43 -1.15 -13.95
N LEU A 42 -3.54 -2.42 -14.35
CA LEU A 42 -2.88 -2.93 -15.55
C LEU A 42 -3.48 -2.34 -16.83
N ASP A 43 -4.80 -2.21 -16.89
CA ASP A 43 -5.50 -1.59 -18.03
C ASP A 43 -5.08 -0.13 -18.18
N VAL A 44 -5.09 0.63 -17.08
CA VAL A 44 -4.65 2.03 -17.08
C VAL A 44 -3.16 2.15 -17.43
N PHE A 45 -2.32 1.25 -16.90
CA PHE A 45 -0.88 1.24 -17.22
C PHE A 45 -0.63 0.97 -18.70
N THR A 46 -1.38 0.04 -19.27
CA THR A 46 -1.26 -0.39 -20.67
C THR A 46 -1.61 0.74 -21.64
N GLU A 47 -2.57 1.60 -21.29
CA GLU A 47 -2.85 2.82 -22.04
C GLU A 47 -1.77 3.88 -21.82
N TRP A 48 -1.47 4.15 -20.55
CA TRP A 48 -0.51 5.18 -20.15
C TRP A 48 0.88 4.97 -20.76
N VAL A 49 1.39 3.74 -20.74
CA VAL A 49 2.75 3.44 -21.17
C VAL A 49 2.96 3.69 -22.67
N ARG A 50 1.89 3.65 -23.48
CA ARG A 50 1.94 3.84 -24.94
C ARG A 50 1.93 5.29 -25.39
N GLN A 51 1.32 6.19 -24.60
CA GLN A 51 0.98 7.52 -25.07
C GLN A 51 1.33 8.66 -24.09
N ASP A 52 1.53 8.35 -22.80
CA ASP A 52 1.44 9.36 -21.74
C ASP A 52 2.67 9.44 -20.82
N VAL A 53 3.66 8.56 -21.01
CA VAL A 53 4.90 8.60 -20.23
C VAL A 53 5.58 9.95 -20.43
N GLY A 54 5.91 10.65 -19.32
CA GLY A 54 6.48 12.00 -19.35
C GLY A 54 5.45 13.14 -19.42
N ARG A 55 4.18 12.83 -19.71
CA ARG A 55 3.10 13.82 -19.86
C ARG A 55 2.04 13.73 -18.75
N ILE A 56 1.57 12.53 -18.46
CA ILE A 56 0.62 12.26 -17.37
C ILE A 56 1.33 11.48 -16.28
N PHE A 57 1.26 11.99 -15.06
CA PHE A 57 1.91 11.39 -13.90
C PHE A 57 0.88 10.63 -13.08
N VAL A 58 0.96 9.29 -13.09
CA VAL A 58 0.12 8.41 -12.26
C VAL A 58 0.97 7.95 -11.09
N ARG A 59 0.57 8.32 -9.88
CA ARG A 59 1.38 8.17 -8.67
C ARG A 59 1.87 6.73 -8.47
N GLU A 60 1.00 5.75 -8.70
CA GLU A 60 1.33 4.33 -8.56
C GLU A 60 2.42 3.88 -9.55
N PHE A 61 2.45 4.44 -10.76
CA PHE A 61 3.41 4.08 -11.81
C PHE A 61 4.76 4.78 -11.60
N ASP A 62 4.73 6.07 -11.27
CA ASP A 62 5.93 6.84 -10.96
C ASP A 62 6.62 6.28 -9.71
N ASN A 63 5.83 5.94 -8.68
CA ASN A 63 6.33 5.26 -7.48
C ASN A 63 6.99 3.92 -7.83
N LEU A 64 6.34 3.11 -8.68
CA LEU A 64 6.88 1.82 -9.09
C LEU A 64 8.20 1.99 -9.87
N LEU A 65 8.27 2.93 -10.82
CA LEU A 65 9.51 3.21 -11.55
C LEU A 65 10.62 3.68 -10.60
N GLY A 66 10.31 4.53 -9.62
CA GLY A 66 11.25 4.90 -8.56
C GLY A 66 11.81 3.70 -7.80
N GLN A 67 10.96 2.72 -7.47
CA GLN A 67 11.39 1.47 -6.83
C GLN A 67 12.30 0.63 -7.75
N TRP A 68 12.02 0.57 -9.05
CA TRP A 68 12.90 -0.08 -10.03
C TRP A 68 14.26 0.61 -10.19
N LEU A 69 14.32 1.93 -9.97
CA LEU A 69 15.55 2.71 -9.91
C LEU A 69 16.32 2.56 -8.59
N GLY A 70 15.77 1.82 -7.62
CA GLY A 70 16.40 1.54 -6.32
C GLY A 70 16.00 2.52 -5.20
N TYR A 71 15.08 3.45 -5.46
CA TYR A 71 14.57 4.34 -4.43
C TYR A 71 13.51 3.65 -3.55
N PRO A 72 13.36 4.07 -2.29
CA PRO A 72 12.23 3.64 -1.47
C PRO A 72 10.89 4.04 -2.09
N SER A 73 9.84 3.27 -1.80
CA SER A 73 8.46 3.64 -2.15
C SER A 73 8.09 4.98 -1.50
N THR A 74 7.51 5.89 -2.27
CA THR A 74 6.86 7.12 -1.80
C THR A 74 5.44 6.87 -1.29
N SER A 75 4.84 5.73 -1.65
CA SER A 75 3.55 5.28 -1.10
C SER A 75 3.73 4.52 0.22
N CYS A 76 3.04 4.93 1.29
CA CYS A 76 3.05 4.23 2.59
C CYS A 76 2.53 2.78 2.50
N ILE A 77 1.80 2.44 1.43
CA ILE A 77 1.28 1.09 1.16
C ILE A 77 2.43 0.15 0.81
N HIS A 78 3.46 0.63 0.11
CA HIS A 78 4.56 -0.16 -0.44
C HIS A 78 5.92 0.12 0.20
N THR A 79 5.97 0.83 1.33
CA THR A 79 7.16 0.92 2.21
C THR A 79 7.28 -0.32 3.11
N GLU A 80 8.48 -0.61 3.64
CA GLU A 80 8.68 -1.76 4.53
C GLU A 80 7.93 -1.64 5.87
N THR A 81 7.99 -0.46 6.49
CA THR A 81 7.28 -0.12 7.73
C THR A 81 6.24 0.98 7.48
N CYS A 82 5.29 1.14 8.40
CA CYS A 82 4.35 2.27 8.40
C CYS A 82 4.61 3.21 9.60
N GLY A 83 3.64 4.08 9.93
CA GLY A 83 3.68 4.91 11.13
C GLY A 83 4.25 6.32 10.93
N THR A 84 4.49 6.75 9.68
CA THR A 84 4.93 8.12 9.39
C THR A 84 3.77 9.06 9.06
N ALA A 85 2.61 8.53 8.71
CA ALA A 85 1.41 9.27 8.32
C ALA A 85 0.39 9.34 9.48
N MET A 86 0.79 9.89 10.62
CA MET A 86 -0.15 10.14 11.72
C MET A 86 -1.22 11.16 11.31
N ILE A 87 -2.40 11.04 11.92
CA ILE A 87 -3.51 11.96 11.70
C ILE A 87 -3.84 12.71 12.99
N VAL A 88 -4.23 13.98 12.88
CA VAL A 88 -4.70 14.81 13.99
C VAL A 88 -6.17 15.13 13.75
N GLU A 89 -7.02 14.73 14.68
CA GLU A 89 -8.45 15.03 14.66
C GLU A 89 -8.73 16.48 15.12
N ALA A 90 -9.92 16.99 14.82
CA ALA A 90 -10.29 18.37 15.14
C ALA A 90 -10.22 18.71 16.64
N ASN A 91 -10.34 17.72 17.52
CA ASN A 91 -10.20 17.87 18.98
C ASN A 91 -8.72 17.81 19.46
N GLY A 92 -7.76 17.69 18.53
CA GLY A 92 -6.34 17.56 18.77
C GLY A 92 -5.86 16.13 19.04
N ASP A 93 -6.73 15.12 19.05
CA ASP A 93 -6.30 13.73 19.25
C ASP A 93 -5.47 13.25 18.07
N VAL A 94 -4.38 12.54 18.38
CA VAL A 94 -3.47 12.00 17.36
C VAL A 94 -3.62 10.49 17.28
N TYR A 95 -3.76 9.98 16.06
CA TYR A 95 -3.85 8.54 15.77
C TYR A 95 -2.73 8.09 14.83
N SER A 96 -2.49 6.78 14.84
CA SER A 96 -1.34 6.18 14.14
C SER A 96 -1.39 6.33 12.61
N CYS A 97 -2.60 6.40 12.03
CA CYS A 97 -2.90 6.45 10.60
C CYS A 97 -4.40 6.77 10.41
N ASP A 98 -4.78 7.38 9.29
CA ASP A 98 -6.18 7.62 8.87
C ASP A 98 -7.04 6.34 8.80
N HIS A 99 -6.44 5.20 8.50
CA HIS A 99 -7.10 3.89 8.54
C HIS A 99 -7.28 3.31 9.95
N TYR A 100 -6.69 3.94 10.96
CA TYR A 100 -6.60 3.46 12.34
C TYR A 100 -7.06 4.53 13.33
N VAL A 101 -8.16 5.23 13.03
CA VAL A 101 -8.78 6.20 13.95
C VAL A 101 -9.71 5.48 14.92
N TYR A 102 -9.14 4.60 15.74
CA TYR A 102 -9.84 3.87 16.80
C TYR A 102 -9.14 4.04 18.14
N PRO A 103 -9.84 3.88 19.29
CA PRO A 103 -9.27 4.08 20.61
C PRO A 103 -7.92 3.38 20.84
N ASP A 104 -7.75 2.15 20.35
CA ASP A 104 -6.52 1.38 20.53
C ASP A 104 -5.30 2.00 19.83
N TYR A 105 -5.52 2.84 18.83
CA TYR A 105 -4.48 3.47 18.01
C TYR A 105 -4.29 4.96 18.31
N ARG A 106 -5.02 5.53 19.28
CA ARG A 106 -4.79 6.89 19.79
C ARG A 106 -3.43 6.97 20.48
N LEU A 107 -2.61 7.93 20.08
CA LEU A 107 -1.25 8.13 20.57
C LEU A 107 -1.14 9.22 21.64
N GLY A 108 -2.05 10.20 21.60
CA GLY A 108 -2.03 11.35 22.50
C GLY A 108 -2.95 12.47 22.00
N ASN A 109 -2.70 13.69 22.45
CA ASN A 109 -3.39 14.89 21.99
C ASN A 109 -2.40 16.06 21.87
N VAL A 110 -2.34 16.73 20.71
CA VAL A 110 -1.37 17.80 20.45
C VAL A 110 -1.54 19.03 21.35
N ASN A 111 -2.72 19.23 21.93
CA ASN A 111 -2.97 20.31 22.88
C ASN A 111 -2.43 20.00 24.29
N LYS A 112 -2.01 18.75 24.54
CA LYS A 112 -1.57 18.27 25.86
C LYS A 112 -0.09 17.88 25.91
N GLN A 113 0.50 17.50 24.78
CA GLN A 113 1.90 17.09 24.71
C GLN A 113 2.52 17.42 23.34
N PRO A 114 3.84 17.72 23.28
CA PRO A 114 4.53 18.01 22.03
C PRO A 114 4.40 16.89 20.99
N LEU A 115 4.18 17.27 19.73
CA LEU A 115 3.97 16.30 18.63
C LEU A 115 5.16 15.36 18.45
N ASN A 116 6.40 15.81 18.66
CA ASN A 116 7.58 14.94 18.57
C ASN A 116 7.55 13.80 19.60
N GLN A 117 7.04 14.03 20.82
CA GLN A 117 6.88 12.99 21.83
C GLN A 117 5.81 11.97 21.41
N ILE A 118 4.72 12.41 20.77
CA ILE A 118 3.70 11.53 20.20
C ILE A 118 4.29 10.68 19.07
N ALA A 119 4.96 11.34 18.12
CA ALA A 119 5.54 10.74 16.92
C ALA A 119 6.60 9.68 17.23
N LEU A 120 7.45 9.96 18.22
CA LEU A 120 8.56 9.10 18.61
C LEU A 120 8.17 8.09 19.71
N SER A 121 6.90 8.04 20.11
CA SER A 121 6.42 7.14 21.15
C SER A 121 6.65 5.67 20.81
N THR A 122 6.92 4.86 21.84
CA THR A 122 7.06 3.40 21.69
C THR A 122 5.83 2.76 21.04
N LYS A 123 4.64 3.31 21.30
CA LYS A 123 3.39 2.86 20.68
C LYS A 123 3.41 3.05 19.17
N GLN A 124 3.83 4.23 18.69
CA GLN A 124 3.90 4.51 17.26
C GLN A 124 4.99 3.71 16.56
N GLN A 125 6.16 3.54 17.20
CA GLN A 125 7.22 2.70 16.67
C GLN A 125 6.79 1.22 16.52
N LYS A 126 6.07 0.68 17.51
CA LYS A 126 5.52 -0.68 17.45
C LYS A 126 4.48 -0.82 16.34
N PHE A 127 3.58 0.15 16.20
CA PHE A 127 2.61 0.18 15.10
C PHE A 127 3.32 0.13 13.73
N GLY A 128 4.36 0.96 13.54
CA GLY A 128 5.12 1.02 12.30
C GLY A 128 5.83 -0.30 11.95
N LYS A 129 6.50 -0.91 12.93
CA LYS A 129 7.23 -2.18 12.77
C LYS A 129 6.31 -3.38 12.53
N ALA A 130 5.10 -3.36 13.08
CA ALA A 130 4.13 -4.44 12.90
C ALA A 130 3.86 -4.75 11.43
N LYS A 131 3.92 -3.76 10.52
CA LYS A 131 3.76 -4.00 9.07
C LYS A 131 4.75 -5.05 8.53
N LYS A 132 6.02 -4.97 8.93
CA LYS A 132 7.08 -5.91 8.53
C LYS A 132 7.01 -7.21 9.34
N GLU A 133 6.76 -7.10 10.64
CA GLU A 133 6.83 -8.24 11.58
C GLU A 133 5.62 -9.18 11.51
N THR A 134 4.50 -8.73 10.91
CA THR A 134 3.25 -9.50 10.80
C THR A 134 2.94 -9.96 9.38
N LEU A 135 3.99 -10.24 8.59
CA LEU A 135 3.85 -10.84 7.28
C LEU A 135 3.61 -12.35 7.37
N THR A 136 2.87 -12.89 6.41
CA THR A 136 2.74 -14.34 6.24
C THR A 136 4.03 -14.91 5.65
N LYS A 137 4.31 -16.20 5.88
CA LYS A 137 5.44 -16.89 5.24
C LYS A 137 5.27 -16.91 3.72
N ALA A 138 4.04 -17.01 3.24
CA ALA A 138 3.71 -16.86 1.82
C ALA A 138 4.15 -15.49 1.26
N CYS A 139 3.95 -14.40 2.00
CA CYS A 139 4.36 -13.06 1.58
C CYS A 139 5.88 -12.89 1.65
N GLU A 140 6.53 -13.42 2.69
CA GLU A 140 8.00 -13.38 2.84
C GLU A 140 8.73 -14.06 1.68
N LYS A 141 8.16 -15.12 1.10
CA LYS A 141 8.71 -15.86 -0.04
C LYS A 141 8.26 -15.33 -1.41
N CYS A 142 7.43 -14.29 -1.45
CA CYS A 142 6.86 -13.79 -2.70
C CYS A 142 7.94 -13.05 -3.52
N ASP A 143 8.03 -13.37 -4.81
CA ASP A 143 8.89 -12.73 -5.80
C ASP A 143 8.75 -11.19 -5.85
N VAL A 144 7.53 -10.67 -5.73
CA VAL A 144 7.28 -9.22 -5.75
C VAL A 144 7.33 -8.56 -4.36
N ARG A 145 7.78 -9.29 -3.32
CA ARG A 145 7.79 -8.81 -1.92
C ARG A 145 8.59 -7.52 -1.76
N MET A 146 9.72 -7.38 -2.45
CA MET A 146 10.60 -6.20 -2.32
C MET A 146 9.92 -4.89 -2.75
N ILE A 147 9.02 -4.98 -3.74
CA ILE A 147 8.24 -3.84 -4.23
C ILE A 147 6.95 -3.69 -3.42
N CYS A 148 6.22 -4.80 -3.20
CA CYS A 148 4.87 -4.77 -2.62
C CYS A 148 4.86 -4.50 -1.10
N GLN A 149 5.84 -5.04 -0.37
CA GLN A 149 5.97 -4.95 1.09
C GLN A 149 4.72 -5.42 1.89
N GLY A 150 3.91 -6.32 1.32
CA GLY A 150 2.71 -6.87 1.94
C GLY A 150 1.52 -5.91 1.99
N GLY A 151 1.60 -4.78 1.28
CA GLY A 151 0.56 -3.76 1.18
C GLY A 151 0.14 -3.14 2.52
N CYS A 152 -0.97 -2.39 2.51
CA CYS A 152 -1.51 -1.74 3.71
C CYS A 152 -1.99 -2.78 4.74
N PRO A 153 -1.59 -2.68 6.02
CA PRO A 153 -2.09 -3.56 7.09
C PRO A 153 -3.62 -3.56 7.26
N LYS A 154 -4.32 -2.46 6.96
CA LYS A 154 -5.80 -2.40 6.97
C LYS A 154 -6.42 -3.53 6.13
N HIS A 155 -5.82 -3.84 4.97
CA HIS A 155 -6.35 -4.83 4.04
C HIS A 155 -5.90 -6.26 4.36
N ARG A 156 -5.18 -6.51 5.48
CA ARG A 156 -4.76 -7.85 5.90
C ARG A 156 -5.88 -8.59 6.63
N ILE A 157 -6.87 -9.03 5.88
CA ILE A 157 -8.10 -9.66 6.41
C ILE A 157 -8.24 -11.14 6.07
N VAL A 158 -7.47 -11.65 5.11
CA VAL A 158 -7.60 -13.03 4.58
C VAL A 158 -6.83 -14.02 5.47
N ASN A 159 -7.50 -15.09 5.93
CA ASN A 159 -6.82 -16.17 6.65
C ASN A 159 -6.28 -17.20 5.66
N LEU A 160 -4.99 -17.53 5.76
CA LEU A 160 -4.38 -18.62 5.00
C LEU A 160 -4.12 -19.82 5.92
N LYS A 161 -4.33 -21.03 5.42
CA LYS A 161 -4.11 -22.27 6.19
C LYS A 161 -2.64 -22.38 6.58
N GLY A 162 -2.36 -22.53 7.88
CA GLY A 162 -1.01 -22.68 8.42
C GLY A 162 -0.23 -21.37 8.61
N GLU A 163 -0.84 -20.22 8.31
CA GLU A 163 -0.25 -18.91 8.57
C GLU A 163 -0.70 -18.35 9.92
N LYS A 164 0.23 -17.72 10.64
CA LYS A 164 -0.06 -17.04 11.91
C LYS A 164 -0.78 -15.71 11.69
N PHE A 165 -0.41 -15.00 10.63
CA PHE A 165 -0.92 -13.67 10.30
C PHE A 165 -1.86 -13.72 9.10
N LYS A 166 -2.64 -12.66 8.92
CA LYS A 166 -3.58 -12.54 7.81
C LYS A 166 -2.87 -11.99 6.56
N GLN A 167 -3.27 -12.50 5.40
CA GLN A 167 -2.83 -12.04 4.11
C GLN A 167 -3.60 -10.80 3.65
N ASN A 168 -2.94 -9.95 2.87
CA ASN A 168 -3.57 -8.82 2.21
C ASN A 168 -4.66 -9.31 1.22
N TYR A 169 -5.87 -8.77 1.33
CA TYR A 169 -7.00 -9.07 0.44
C TYR A 169 -6.69 -8.76 -1.03
N LEU A 170 -5.93 -7.69 -1.29
CA LEU A 170 -5.51 -7.28 -2.64
C LEU A 170 -4.21 -7.97 -3.09
N CYS A 171 -3.75 -9.02 -2.40
CA CYS A 171 -2.55 -9.75 -2.81
C CYS A 171 -2.60 -10.22 -4.28
N PRO A 172 -3.71 -10.79 -4.80
CA PRO A 172 -3.81 -11.16 -6.21
C PRO A 172 -3.64 -9.96 -7.14
N SER A 173 -4.30 -8.83 -6.82
CA SER A 173 -4.17 -7.57 -7.56
C SER A 173 -2.71 -7.10 -7.66
N TYR A 174 -1.99 -7.05 -6.54
CA TYR A 174 -0.60 -6.60 -6.53
C TYR A 174 0.34 -7.56 -7.26
N GLN A 175 0.13 -8.86 -7.10
CA GLN A 175 0.92 -9.87 -7.82
C GLN A 175 0.74 -9.74 -9.34
N LEU A 176 -0.50 -9.61 -9.81
CA LEU A 176 -0.80 -9.39 -11.22
C LEU A 176 -0.09 -8.13 -11.73
N PHE A 177 -0.37 -6.99 -11.11
CA PHE A 177 0.13 -5.70 -11.58
C PHE A 177 1.67 -5.65 -11.61
N PHE A 178 2.35 -6.01 -10.51
CA PHE A 178 3.81 -5.93 -10.46
C PHE A 178 4.51 -6.91 -11.39
N ARG A 179 3.96 -8.12 -11.60
CA ARG A 179 4.56 -9.09 -12.53
C ARG A 179 4.36 -8.65 -13.99
N GLN A 180 3.17 -8.20 -14.34
CA GLN A 180 2.85 -7.84 -15.73
C GLN A 180 3.56 -6.57 -16.19
N THR A 181 3.81 -5.62 -15.29
CA THR A 181 4.52 -4.38 -15.61
C THR A 181 6.05 -4.51 -15.51
N ALA A 182 6.58 -5.59 -14.95
CA ALA A 182 8.01 -5.76 -14.69
C ALA A 182 8.90 -5.60 -15.94
N PRO A 183 8.58 -6.20 -17.12
CA PRO A 183 9.43 -6.04 -18.31
C PRO A 183 9.55 -4.58 -18.76
N LEU A 184 8.43 -3.85 -18.78
CA LEU A 184 8.41 -2.45 -19.22
C LEU A 184 9.09 -1.52 -18.21
N MET A 185 8.91 -1.78 -16.91
CA MET A 185 9.62 -1.05 -15.87
C MET A 185 11.13 -1.31 -15.90
N HIS A 186 11.55 -2.55 -16.18
CA HIS A 186 12.96 -2.87 -16.38
C HIS A 186 13.55 -2.09 -17.55
N HIS A 187 12.86 -2.04 -18.70
CA HIS A 187 13.33 -1.26 -19.84
C HIS A 187 13.38 0.24 -19.57
N MET A 188 12.35 0.82 -18.93
CA MET A 188 12.37 2.22 -18.51
C MET A 188 13.57 2.52 -17.60
N ARG A 189 13.87 1.62 -16.65
CA ARG A 189 15.07 1.72 -15.81
C ARG A 189 16.36 1.71 -16.65
N GLU A 190 16.50 0.78 -17.59
CA GLU A 190 17.69 0.69 -18.45
C GLU A 190 17.90 1.94 -19.31
N ILE A 191 16.82 2.48 -19.88
CA ILE A 191 16.83 3.73 -20.64
C ILE A 191 17.38 4.87 -19.78
N ILE A 192 16.82 5.06 -18.58
CA ILE A 192 17.24 6.12 -17.65
C ILE A 192 18.71 5.94 -17.24
N GLN A 193 19.14 4.70 -16.96
CA GLN A 193 20.53 4.41 -16.60
C GLN A 193 21.53 4.74 -17.72
N ARG A 194 21.08 4.79 -18.98
CA ARG A 194 21.89 5.18 -20.14
C ARG A 194 21.79 6.67 -20.46
N GLY A 195 21.10 7.47 -19.63
CA GLY A 195 20.93 8.91 -19.81
C GLY A 195 19.71 9.31 -20.64
N GLY A 196 18.85 8.36 -21.00
CA GLY A 196 17.56 8.64 -21.66
C GLY A 196 16.47 9.07 -20.68
N LEU A 197 15.29 9.35 -21.22
CA LEU A 197 14.10 9.71 -20.45
C LEU A 197 13.12 8.52 -20.40
N ALA A 198 12.32 8.41 -19.34
CA ALA A 198 11.33 7.34 -19.21
C ALA A 198 10.40 7.26 -20.45
N GLU A 199 10.04 8.41 -21.03
CA GLU A 199 9.19 8.51 -22.23
C GLU A 199 9.76 7.83 -23.47
N ASP A 200 11.07 7.61 -23.54
CA ASP A 200 11.70 6.92 -24.66
C ASP A 200 11.22 5.46 -24.79
N ILE A 201 10.60 4.88 -23.75
CA ILE A 201 9.94 3.57 -23.82
C ILE A 201 8.88 3.50 -24.93
N MET A 202 8.20 4.63 -25.19
CA MET A 202 7.15 4.72 -26.21
C MET A 202 7.69 4.51 -27.63
N LYS A 203 9.00 4.72 -27.85
CA LYS A 203 9.66 4.47 -29.15
C LYS A 203 9.99 2.99 -29.38
N ILE A 204 9.92 2.16 -28.34
CA ILE A 204 10.28 0.74 -28.36
C ILE A 204 9.04 -0.14 -28.49
N ILE A 205 7.93 0.30 -27.90
CA ILE A 205 6.68 -0.48 -27.80
C ILE A 205 5.66 -0.16 -28.92
N ASN A 206 5.86 0.95 -29.63
CA ASN A 206 5.06 1.37 -30.79
C ASN A 206 5.83 1.08 -32.08
#